data_AF-A0A0D6L5S0-F1
#
_entry.id   AF-A0A0D6L5S0-F1
#
_cell.length_a   1.000
_cell.length_b   1.000
_cell.length_c   1.000
_cell.angle_alpha   90.00
_cell.angle_beta   90.00
_cell.angle_gamma   90.00
#
_symmetry.space_group_name_H-M   'P 1'
#
loop_
_entity.id
_entity.type
_entity.pdbx_description
1 polymer ?
#
loop_
_entity_poly.entity_id
_entity_poly.type
_entity_poly.pdbx_seq_one_letter_code
_entity_poly.pdbx_strand_id
1 'polypeptide(L)'
;MPIPSSDGEEDLLLRDGGSIVHSLVLRSLTHDDVPAIKALCAASFPIQYPECWYAVVLSAISSSILAIDRRFEEVVSGALISVGLFDDEQLVAMMVAETKTILHCNPEVAERDVVVLQDRDIVADTGAHVVYMLSLAVAHPYRRLGLASRLLRHLLDSVCPFDHSSYNEIGCILCLQVVDNPPYPKAVFLHVLSTNTAAIKFYKSNGFVHHTTLL
;
A
#
# COMPACT_ATOMS: atom_id res chain seq x y z
N MET A 1 7.49 -26.14 20.75
CA MET A 1 6.84 -26.54 19.49
C MET A 1 7.04 -25.40 18.49
N PRO A 2 7.46 -25.67 17.25
CA PRO A 2 7.59 -24.63 16.23
C PRO A 2 6.19 -24.14 15.85
N ILE A 3 6.05 -22.83 15.69
CA ILE A 3 4.84 -22.16 15.19
C ILE A 3 4.77 -22.46 13.68
N PRO A 4 3.61 -22.85 13.11
CA PRO A 4 3.51 -23.08 11.67
C PRO A 4 3.69 -21.77 10.93
N SER A 5 4.50 -21.80 9.87
CA SER A 5 4.57 -20.76 8.85
C SER A 5 3.18 -20.50 8.26
N SER A 6 2.79 -19.23 8.22
CA SER A 6 1.51 -18.74 7.68
C SER A 6 1.24 -19.29 6.28
N ASP A 7 0.22 -20.12 6.17
CA ASP A 7 -0.31 -20.61 4.89
C ASP A 7 -0.91 -19.43 4.09
N GLY A 8 -0.57 -19.35 2.80
CA GLY A 8 -1.13 -18.37 1.89
C GLY A 8 -2.62 -18.64 1.64
N GLU A 9 -3.45 -17.60 1.75
CA GLU A 9 -4.88 -17.69 1.51
C GLU A 9 -5.15 -17.78 -0.01
N GLU A 10 -5.59 -18.96 -0.46
CA GLU A 10 -5.99 -19.21 -1.85
C GLU A 10 -7.43 -18.75 -2.08
N ASP A 11 -7.65 -17.78 -2.98
CA ASP A 11 -9.00 -17.39 -3.41
C ASP A 11 -9.21 -17.60 -4.91
N LEU A 12 -10.44 -17.99 -5.23
CA LEU A 12 -10.90 -18.34 -6.59
C LEU A 12 -11.50 -17.13 -7.32
N LEU A 13 -11.08 -16.87 -8.56
CA LEU A 13 -11.71 -15.86 -9.44
C LEU A 13 -12.75 -16.46 -10.40
N LEU A 14 -13.97 -15.92 -10.41
CA LEU A 14 -15.00 -16.28 -11.39
C LEU A 14 -14.84 -15.46 -12.68
N ARG A 15 -14.68 -16.12 -13.83
CA ARG A 15 -14.92 -15.55 -15.16
C ARG A 15 -16.36 -15.79 -15.60
N ASP A 16 -16.96 -14.78 -16.24
CA ASP A 16 -18.25 -14.91 -16.90
C ASP A 16 -18.11 -15.94 -18.04
N GLY A 17 -18.77 -17.10 -17.91
CA GLY A 17 -18.68 -18.21 -18.88
C GLY A 17 -18.14 -19.56 -18.36
N GLY A 18 -17.88 -19.72 -17.05
CA GLY A 18 -17.75 -21.05 -16.44
C GLY A 18 -16.48 -21.85 -16.76
N SER A 19 -15.36 -21.20 -17.14
CA SER A 19 -14.08 -21.89 -17.33
C SER A 19 -12.94 -21.26 -16.51
N ILE A 20 -12.33 -22.14 -15.70
CA ILE A 20 -11.14 -22.10 -14.83
C ILE A 20 -10.93 -20.84 -13.97
N VAL A 21 -11.08 -21.09 -12.67
CA VAL A 21 -10.71 -20.27 -11.53
C VAL A 21 -9.18 -20.20 -11.41
N HIS A 22 -8.60 -19.02 -11.59
CA HIS A 22 -7.23 -18.76 -11.20
C HIS A 22 -7.16 -18.85 -9.66
N SER A 23 -6.40 -19.80 -9.11
CA SER A 23 -6.10 -19.84 -7.67
C SER A 23 -5.12 -18.71 -7.40
N LEU A 24 -5.60 -17.60 -6.86
CA LEU A 24 -4.73 -16.48 -6.56
C LEU A 24 -4.21 -16.59 -5.13
N VAL A 25 -2.89 -16.73 -5.01
CA VAL A 25 -2.20 -16.77 -3.72
C VAL A 25 -1.87 -15.35 -3.29
N LEU A 26 -2.39 -14.95 -2.13
CA LEU A 26 -1.98 -13.72 -1.45
C LEU A 26 -0.80 -14.04 -0.52
N ARG A 27 0.32 -13.32 -0.68
CA ARG A 27 1.46 -13.43 0.24
C ARG A 27 2.27 -12.15 0.34
N SER A 28 3.11 -12.06 1.37
CA SER A 28 4.12 -11.01 1.46
C SER A 28 5.08 -11.07 0.27
N LEU A 29 5.49 -9.88 -0.19
CA LEU A 29 6.53 -9.75 -1.21
C LEU A 29 7.91 -10.00 -0.58
N THR A 30 8.80 -10.65 -1.33
CA THR A 30 10.17 -10.97 -0.91
C THR A 30 11.19 -10.44 -1.91
N HIS A 31 12.48 -10.51 -1.56
CA HIS A 31 13.56 -10.11 -2.47
C HIS A 31 13.55 -10.85 -3.81
N ASP A 32 13.04 -12.09 -3.85
CA ASP A 32 12.93 -12.85 -5.10
C ASP A 32 11.89 -12.26 -6.06
N ASP A 33 10.92 -11.48 -5.55
CA ASP A 33 9.87 -10.85 -6.33
C ASP A 33 10.30 -9.53 -6.99
N VAL A 34 11.45 -8.96 -6.61
CA VAL A 34 11.90 -7.63 -7.05
C VAL A 34 11.85 -7.43 -8.57
N PRO A 35 12.30 -8.39 -9.42
CA PRO A 35 12.15 -8.25 -10.87
C PRO A 35 10.69 -8.10 -11.32
N ALA A 36 9.77 -8.86 -10.72
CA ALA A 36 8.36 -8.81 -11.03
C ALA A 36 7.70 -7.51 -10.52
N ILE A 37 8.09 -7.03 -9.34
CA ILE A 37 7.67 -5.74 -8.77
C ILE A 37 8.07 -4.59 -9.70
N LYS A 38 9.32 -4.57 -10.17
CA LYS A 38 9.83 -3.57 -11.13
C LYS A 38 9.03 -3.57 -12.42
N ALA A 39 8.79 -4.76 -13.00
CA ALA A 39 8.01 -4.89 -14.22
C ALA A 39 6.56 -4.41 -14.04
N LEU A 40 5.91 -4.78 -12.94
CA LEU A 40 4.54 -4.37 -12.65
C LEU A 40 4.44 -2.86 -12.40
N CYS A 41 5.38 -2.26 -11.66
CA CYS A 41 5.47 -0.82 -11.47
C CYS A 41 5.62 -0.08 -12.80
N ALA A 42 6.60 -0.47 -13.63
CA ALA A 42 6.87 0.17 -14.91
C ALA A 42 5.66 0.10 -15.87
N ALA A 43 4.88 -0.98 -15.82
CA ALA A 43 3.67 -1.12 -16.61
C ALA A 43 2.44 -0.37 -16.04
N SER A 44 2.46 -0.04 -14.74
CA SER A 44 1.28 0.50 -14.04
C SER A 44 1.35 2.00 -13.77
N PHE A 45 2.55 2.54 -13.61
CA PHE A 45 2.75 3.93 -13.20
C PHE A 45 3.59 4.70 -14.22
N PRO A 46 3.26 5.96 -14.52
CA PRO A 46 4.05 6.80 -15.43
C PRO A 46 5.29 7.41 -14.75
N ILE A 47 5.66 6.92 -13.57
CA ILE A 47 6.80 7.37 -12.77
C ILE A 47 7.80 6.23 -12.62
N GLN A 48 9.08 6.58 -12.49
CA GLN A 48 10.13 5.62 -12.19
C GLN A 48 10.50 5.75 -10.71
N TYR A 49 10.28 4.68 -9.96
CA TYR A 49 10.80 4.59 -8.59
C TYR A 49 12.32 4.45 -8.63
N PRO A 50 13.06 5.06 -7.67
CA PRO A 50 14.50 4.92 -7.59
C PRO A 50 14.89 3.47 -7.27
N GLU A 51 16.08 3.05 -7.73
CA GLU A 51 16.57 1.67 -7.52
C GLU A 51 16.62 1.26 -6.05
N CYS A 52 16.92 2.19 -5.14
CA CYS A 52 16.94 1.95 -3.70
C CYS A 52 15.57 1.61 -3.09
N TRP A 53 14.47 1.94 -3.77
CA TRP A 53 13.12 1.55 -3.32
C TRP A 53 12.86 0.06 -3.54
N TYR A 54 13.45 -0.50 -4.60
CA TYR A 54 13.27 -1.90 -4.99
C TYR A 54 14.24 -2.86 -4.31
N ALA A 55 15.47 -2.40 -4.02
CA ALA A 55 16.53 -3.29 -3.55
C ALA A 55 17.49 -2.60 -2.59
N VAL A 56 17.99 -3.38 -1.64
CA VAL A 56 19.29 -3.14 -1.00
C VAL A 56 20.33 -2.96 -2.10
N VAL A 57 20.93 -1.77 -2.17
CA VAL A 57 22.16 -1.55 -2.92
C VAL A 57 23.24 -2.42 -2.27
N LEU A 58 23.41 -3.66 -2.74
CA LEU A 58 24.44 -4.61 -2.26
C LEU A 58 25.89 -4.16 -2.56
N SER A 59 26.15 -2.86 -2.76
CA SER A 59 27.49 -2.35 -3.04
C SER A 59 27.74 -0.90 -2.58
N ALA A 60 27.44 -0.57 -1.32
CA ALA A 60 28.23 0.47 -0.63
C ALA A 60 29.27 -0.21 0.26
N ILE A 61 30.24 -0.83 -0.43
CA ILE A 61 31.67 -0.77 -0.14
C ILE A 61 31.98 -0.06 1.20
N SER A 62 32.43 -0.85 2.17
CA SER A 62 33.06 -0.41 3.40
C SER A 62 32.17 0.42 4.34
N SER A 63 31.83 -0.19 5.47
CA SER A 63 31.51 0.50 6.73
C SER A 63 32.30 1.80 6.83
N SER A 64 31.63 2.96 6.74
CA SER A 64 32.01 4.30 7.26
C SER A 64 31.64 5.50 6.36
N ILE A 65 31.18 5.35 5.11
CA ILE A 65 30.91 6.52 4.26
C ILE A 65 29.52 6.41 3.62
N LEU A 66 28.75 7.49 3.75
CA LEU A 66 27.38 7.71 3.28
C LEU A 66 26.31 7.19 4.24
N ALA A 67 25.83 8.10 5.08
CA ALA A 67 24.45 8.07 5.53
C ALA A 67 23.57 7.99 4.27
N ILE A 68 23.13 6.77 3.92
CA ILE A 68 22.09 6.59 2.93
C ILE A 68 20.89 7.38 3.48
N ASP A 69 20.47 8.36 2.70
CA ASP A 69 19.29 9.18 2.97
C ASP A 69 18.13 8.23 3.30
N ARG A 70 17.75 8.11 4.59
CA ARG A 70 16.69 7.20 5.07
C ARG A 70 15.29 7.60 4.57
N ARG A 71 15.20 8.34 3.47
CA ARG A 71 13.94 8.78 2.86
C ARG A 71 13.19 7.65 2.16
N PHE A 72 13.85 6.53 1.86
CA PHE A 72 13.21 5.41 1.17
C PHE A 72 13.47 4.11 1.93
N GLU A 73 12.40 3.54 2.49
CA GLU A 73 12.40 2.16 2.98
C GLU A 73 12.21 1.21 1.78
N GLU A 74 12.99 0.13 1.76
CA GLU A 74 12.93 -0.89 0.71
C GLU A 74 11.62 -1.69 0.81
N VAL A 75 10.98 -1.92 -0.35
CA VAL A 75 9.67 -2.58 -0.48
C VAL A 75 9.59 -3.97 0.16
N VAL A 76 10.71 -4.69 0.25
CA VAL A 76 10.81 -6.07 0.73
C VAL A 76 11.65 -6.22 2.00
N SER A 77 12.01 -5.10 2.64
CA SER A 77 12.80 -5.10 3.90
C SER A 77 12.03 -5.65 5.12
N GLY A 78 10.71 -5.76 5.02
CA GLY A 78 9.82 -6.07 6.14
C GLY A 78 9.42 -4.85 6.99
N ALA A 79 9.97 -3.65 6.70
CA ALA A 79 9.54 -2.41 7.33
C ALA A 79 8.22 -1.87 6.75
N LEU A 80 7.92 -2.24 5.50
CA LEU A 80 6.70 -1.86 4.78
C LEU A 80 5.68 -3.01 4.82
N ILE A 81 4.39 -2.64 4.77
CA ILE A 81 3.32 -3.58 4.49
C ILE A 81 3.33 -3.82 2.98
N SER A 82 3.94 -4.92 2.53
CA SER A 82 4.09 -5.24 1.12
C SER A 82 3.55 -6.63 0.81
N VAL A 83 2.48 -6.68 0.02
CA VAL A 83 1.78 -7.92 -0.35
C VAL A 83 1.51 -7.98 -1.83
N GLY A 84 1.54 -9.19 -2.37
CA GLY A 84 1.28 -9.50 -3.77
C GLY A 84 0.21 -10.58 -3.92
N LEU A 85 -0.53 -10.50 -5.02
CA LEU A 85 -1.38 -11.57 -5.52
C LEU A 85 -0.67 -12.26 -6.68
N PHE A 86 -0.57 -13.58 -6.58
CA PHE A 86 0.13 -14.42 -7.53
C PHE A 86 -0.84 -15.36 -8.23
N ASP A 87 -0.75 -15.40 -9.55
CA ASP A 87 -1.35 -16.43 -10.39
C ASP A 87 -0.24 -17.41 -10.75
N ASP A 88 -0.25 -18.58 -10.11
CA ASP A 88 0.91 -19.48 -10.02
C ASP A 88 2.15 -18.74 -9.49
N GLU A 89 3.21 -18.58 -10.31
CA GLU A 89 4.44 -17.86 -9.95
C GLU A 89 4.42 -16.39 -10.41
N GLN A 90 3.38 -15.97 -11.13
CA GLN A 90 3.31 -14.63 -11.71
C GLN A 90 2.69 -13.62 -10.74
N LEU A 91 3.44 -12.57 -10.39
CA LEU A 91 2.88 -11.42 -9.67
C LEU A 91 1.90 -10.65 -10.58
N VAL A 92 0.61 -10.69 -10.24
CA VAL A 92 -0.47 -10.06 -11.04
C VAL A 92 -1.03 -8.79 -10.40
N ALA A 93 -0.87 -8.62 -9.08
CA ALA A 93 -1.23 -7.39 -8.39
C ALA A 93 -0.39 -7.22 -7.12
N MET A 94 -0.20 -5.98 -6.67
CA MET A 94 0.53 -5.69 -5.44
C MET A 94 0.02 -4.44 -4.73
N MET A 95 0.24 -4.41 -3.41
CA MET A 95 0.00 -3.27 -2.54
C MET A 95 1.21 -3.06 -1.63
N VAL A 96 1.65 -1.80 -1.54
CA VAL A 96 2.76 -1.37 -0.68
C VAL A 96 2.28 -0.19 0.15
N ALA A 97 2.40 -0.29 1.47
CA ALA A 97 2.05 0.77 2.41
C ALA A 97 3.06 0.91 3.55
N GLU A 98 3.10 2.09 4.15
CA GLU A 98 3.96 2.43 5.28
C GLU A 98 3.11 2.94 6.43
N THR A 99 3.31 2.40 7.63
CA THR A 99 2.78 2.98 8.86
C THR A 99 3.81 3.94 9.43
N LYS A 100 3.42 5.20 9.62
CA LYS A 100 4.29 6.23 10.20
C LYS A 100 3.51 7.20 11.06
N THR A 101 4.18 8.00 11.87
CA THR A 101 3.51 9.12 12.54
C THR A 101 3.30 10.26 11.58
N ILE A 102 2.26 11.07 11.80
CA ILE A 102 1.96 12.25 10.98
C ILE A 102 3.15 13.23 10.91
N LEU A 103 4.01 13.27 11.94
CA LEU A 103 5.24 14.07 11.94
C LEU A 103 6.29 13.58 10.94
N HIS A 104 6.33 12.27 10.67
CA HIS A 104 7.24 11.66 9.70
C HIS A 104 6.66 11.67 8.28
N CYS A 105 5.41 12.08 8.07
CA CYS A 105 4.95 12.46 6.75
C CYS A 105 5.81 13.61 6.21
N ASN A 106 6.08 13.59 4.91
CA ASN A 106 7.08 14.43 4.23
C ASN A 106 7.12 15.84 4.83
N PRO A 107 8.21 16.18 5.57
CA PRO A 107 8.48 17.55 5.94
C PRO A 107 8.80 18.33 4.65
N GLU A 108 8.21 19.50 4.52
CA GLU A 108 8.40 20.40 3.38
C GLU A 108 9.89 20.65 3.07
N VAL A 109 10.32 20.48 1.82
CA VAL A 109 11.54 21.15 1.34
C VAL A 109 11.08 22.49 0.80
N ALA A 110 11.35 23.55 1.56
CA ALA A 110 11.07 24.92 1.17
C ALA A 110 11.90 25.29 -0.06
N GLU A 111 11.31 25.14 -1.25
CA GLU A 111 11.72 25.96 -2.39
C GLU A 111 10.73 27.13 -2.50
N ARG A 112 11.21 28.33 -2.16
CA ARG A 112 10.62 29.63 -2.53
C ARG A 112 9.33 30.04 -1.79
N ASP A 113 9.36 30.06 -0.45
CA ASP A 113 8.40 30.80 0.41
C ASP A 113 6.90 30.49 0.22
N VAL A 114 6.54 29.35 -0.39
CA VAL A 114 5.16 28.87 -0.46
C VAL A 114 5.05 27.59 0.35
N VAL A 115 4.64 27.74 1.60
CA VAL A 115 4.38 26.65 2.54
C VAL A 115 3.20 25.83 2.04
N VAL A 116 3.45 24.61 1.54
CA VAL A 116 2.40 23.62 1.30
C VAL A 116 2.61 22.41 2.20
N LEU A 117 2.02 22.48 3.39
CA LEU A 117 1.99 21.38 4.37
C LEU A 117 1.00 20.29 3.92
N GLN A 118 1.35 19.51 2.89
CA GLN A 118 0.32 18.75 2.16
C GLN A 118 -0.22 17.51 2.90
N ASP A 119 0.59 16.84 3.72
CA ASP A 119 0.19 15.57 4.36
C ASP A 119 0.05 15.68 5.89
N ARG A 120 0.51 16.77 6.51
CA ARG A 120 0.52 16.93 7.99
C ARG A 120 -0.79 17.45 8.56
N ASP A 121 -1.67 17.94 7.70
CA ASP A 121 -3.00 18.46 8.03
C ASP A 121 -4.11 17.41 7.85
N ILE A 122 -3.77 16.19 7.41
CA ILE A 122 -4.69 15.04 7.30
C ILE A 122 -5.30 14.70 8.66
N VAL A 123 -4.50 14.83 9.73
CA VAL A 123 -4.92 14.57 11.12
C VAL A 123 -4.35 15.67 12.03
N ALA A 124 -5.21 16.30 12.84
CA ALA A 124 -4.81 17.38 13.74
C ALA A 124 -3.87 16.94 14.89
N ASP A 125 -3.93 15.67 15.28
CA ASP A 125 -3.09 15.11 16.35
C ASP A 125 -1.70 14.75 15.81
N THR A 126 -0.68 15.49 16.22
CA THR A 126 0.72 15.30 15.82
C THR A 126 1.34 13.98 16.32
N GLY A 127 0.74 13.32 17.30
CA GLY A 127 1.14 11.98 17.76
C GLY A 127 0.45 10.85 16.99
N ALA A 128 -0.49 11.16 16.10
CA ALA A 128 -1.25 10.15 15.38
C ALA A 128 -0.37 9.34 14.44
N HIS A 129 -0.61 8.03 14.42
CA HIS A 129 -0.11 7.18 13.36
C HIS A 129 -1.05 7.28 12.16
N VAL A 130 -0.50 7.09 10.97
CA VAL A 130 -1.21 7.09 9.69
C VAL A 130 -0.59 6.01 8.80
N VAL A 131 -1.36 5.54 7.83
CA VAL A 131 -0.90 4.61 6.80
C VAL A 131 -0.84 5.35 5.48
N TYR A 132 0.35 5.43 4.90
CA TYR A 132 0.53 5.94 3.55
C TYR A 132 0.55 4.77 2.57
N MET A 133 -0.35 4.74 1.57
CA MET A 133 -0.28 3.76 0.49
C MET A 133 0.66 4.27 -0.60
N LEU A 134 1.83 3.62 -0.73
CA LEU A 134 2.85 3.98 -1.71
C LEU A 134 2.47 3.51 -3.12
N SER A 135 1.95 2.29 -3.22
CA SER A 135 1.64 1.66 -4.50
C SER A 135 0.44 0.73 -4.38
N LEU A 136 -0.45 0.79 -5.38
CA LEU A 136 -1.47 -0.21 -5.64
C LEU A 136 -1.53 -0.45 -7.15
N ALA A 137 -1.15 -1.66 -7.58
CA ALA A 137 -1.06 -2.00 -8.99
C ALA A 137 -1.76 -3.33 -9.29
N VAL A 138 -2.40 -3.39 -10.46
CA VAL A 138 -2.99 -4.61 -11.02
C VAL A 138 -2.59 -4.69 -12.49
N ALA A 139 -2.01 -5.83 -12.88
CA ALA A 139 -1.63 -6.14 -14.25
C ALA A 139 -2.84 -6.00 -15.18
N HIS A 140 -2.64 -5.44 -16.37
CA HIS A 140 -3.73 -5.08 -17.28
C HIS A 140 -4.75 -6.21 -17.52
N PRO A 141 -4.34 -7.48 -17.76
CA PRO A 141 -5.28 -8.59 -17.98
C PRO A 141 -6.16 -8.95 -16.77
N TYR A 142 -5.75 -8.55 -15.56
CA TYR A 142 -6.41 -8.89 -14.29
C TYR A 142 -7.20 -7.71 -13.71
N ARG A 143 -7.22 -6.56 -14.40
CA ARG A 143 -8.02 -5.41 -13.98
C ARG A 143 -9.50 -5.74 -14.05
N ARG A 144 -10.29 -5.07 -13.20
CA ARG A 144 -11.74 -5.26 -13.08
C ARG A 144 -12.18 -6.64 -12.57
N LEU A 145 -11.26 -7.47 -12.08
CA LEU A 145 -11.55 -8.75 -11.42
C LEU A 145 -11.61 -8.63 -9.88
N GLY A 146 -11.66 -7.41 -9.33
CA GLY A 146 -11.73 -7.18 -7.89
C GLY A 146 -10.40 -7.24 -7.12
N LEU A 147 -9.26 -7.47 -7.80
CA LEU A 147 -7.95 -7.65 -7.12
C LEU A 147 -7.51 -6.42 -6.32
N ALA A 148 -7.70 -5.22 -6.87
CA ALA A 148 -7.40 -3.97 -6.16
C ALA A 148 -8.24 -3.82 -4.89
N SER A 149 -9.53 -4.20 -4.93
CA SER A 149 -10.40 -4.20 -3.76
C SER A 149 -9.98 -5.24 -2.73
N ARG A 150 -9.54 -6.44 -3.16
CA ARG A 150 -9.03 -7.49 -2.27
C ARG A 150 -7.78 -7.00 -1.51
N LEU A 151 -6.83 -6.42 -2.22
CA LEU A 151 -5.60 -5.86 -1.63
C LEU A 151 -5.89 -4.69 -0.68
N LEU A 152 -6.79 -3.78 -1.05
CA LEU A 152 -7.19 -2.66 -0.19
C LEU A 152 -7.87 -3.16 1.08
N ARG A 153 -8.78 -4.14 0.98
CA ARG A 153 -9.43 -4.73 2.14
C ARG A 153 -8.43 -5.40 3.06
N HIS A 154 -7.51 -6.20 2.51
CA HIS A 154 -6.44 -6.83 3.28
C HIS A 154 -5.60 -5.80 4.05
N LEU A 155 -5.24 -4.68 3.43
CA LEU A 155 -4.56 -3.58 4.13
C LEU A 155 -5.41 -3.07 5.30
N LEU A 156 -6.67 -2.71 5.05
CA LEU A 156 -7.57 -2.15 6.07
C LEU A 156 -7.78 -3.14 7.23
N ASP A 157 -8.00 -4.41 6.95
CA ASP A 157 -8.17 -5.46 7.96
C ASP A 157 -6.89 -5.65 8.79
N SER A 158 -5.71 -5.54 8.16
CA SER A 158 -4.42 -5.68 8.84
C SER A 158 -4.08 -4.53 9.80
N VAL A 159 -4.54 -3.30 9.49
CA VAL A 159 -4.22 -2.09 10.28
C VAL A 159 -5.37 -1.66 11.20
N CYS A 160 -6.58 -2.16 10.97
CA CYS A 160 -7.79 -1.90 11.74
C CYS A 160 -8.57 -3.21 12.02
N PRO A 161 -8.07 -4.13 12.86
CA PRO A 161 -8.61 -5.49 13.00
C PRO A 161 -9.95 -5.60 13.78
N PHE A 162 -10.89 -4.65 13.61
CA PHE A 162 -12.19 -4.70 14.30
C PHE A 162 -13.36 -5.36 13.58
N ASP A 163 -14.17 -6.02 14.41
CA ASP A 163 -15.24 -6.98 14.14
C ASP A 163 -16.28 -6.58 13.08
N HIS A 164 -16.40 -7.45 12.08
CA HIS A 164 -17.33 -7.42 10.95
C HIS A 164 -18.78 -7.82 11.34
N SER A 165 -19.05 -8.15 12.61
CA SER A 165 -20.37 -8.63 13.08
C SER A 165 -21.42 -7.53 13.33
N SER A 166 -21.05 -6.24 13.31
CA SER A 166 -21.94 -5.12 13.60
C SER A 166 -21.94 -4.04 12.51
N TYR A 167 -22.13 -4.41 11.23
CA TYR A 167 -22.45 -3.40 10.21
C TYR A 167 -23.56 -3.85 9.27
N ASN A 168 -24.69 -3.16 9.42
CA ASN A 168 -25.79 -3.11 8.47
C ASN A 168 -25.43 -2.01 7.46
N GLU A 169 -25.79 -2.20 6.18
CA GLU A 169 -25.61 -1.28 5.05
C GLU A 169 -25.28 0.20 5.36
N ILE A 170 -24.22 0.68 4.69
CA ILE A 170 -23.71 2.08 4.63
C ILE A 170 -22.74 2.44 5.78
N GLY A 171 -21.44 2.14 5.64
CA GLY A 171 -20.43 2.78 6.51
C GLY A 171 -19.05 2.14 6.58
N CYS A 172 -18.25 2.18 5.50
CA CYS A 172 -16.78 2.00 5.58
C CYS A 172 -16.04 3.35 5.70
N ILE A 173 -16.62 4.34 6.38
CA ILE A 173 -15.96 5.61 6.63
C ILE A 173 -16.04 5.84 8.15
N LEU A 174 -14.88 5.94 8.80
CA LEU A 174 -14.67 5.94 10.26
C LEU A 174 -14.90 4.58 10.95
N CYS A 175 -13.82 3.81 11.12
CA CYS A 175 -13.66 3.01 12.35
C CYS A 175 -12.65 3.72 13.25
N LEU A 176 -13.15 4.78 13.87
CA LEU A 176 -12.70 5.24 15.16
C LEU A 176 -13.25 4.24 16.21
N GLN A 177 -12.34 3.76 17.06
CA GLN A 177 -12.54 3.15 18.39
C GLN A 177 -12.61 1.59 18.53
N VAL A 178 -11.60 1.08 19.27
CA VAL A 178 -11.62 0.09 20.39
C VAL A 178 -10.94 -1.31 20.26
N VAL A 179 -9.60 -1.53 20.06
CA VAL A 179 -8.87 -2.73 20.67
C VAL A 179 -7.71 -2.17 21.48
N ASP A 180 -7.33 -2.94 22.49
CA ASP A 180 -6.48 -2.66 23.63
C ASP A 180 -4.96 -2.53 23.39
N ASN A 181 -4.47 -2.02 22.25
CA ASN A 181 -3.07 -1.55 22.24
C ASN A 181 -2.77 -0.32 21.34
N PRO A 182 -2.63 0.87 21.94
CA PRO A 182 -2.45 2.13 21.22
C PRO A 182 -1.00 2.39 20.75
N PRO A 183 -0.81 3.25 19.72
CA PRO A 183 -1.85 3.94 18.94
C PRO A 183 -2.08 3.34 17.53
N TYR A 184 -3.35 3.03 17.22
CA TYR A 184 -3.79 2.67 15.85
C TYR A 184 -3.66 3.84 14.88
N PRO A 185 -3.46 3.57 13.58
CA PRO A 185 -3.49 4.61 12.59
C PRO A 185 -4.85 5.31 12.55
N LYS A 186 -4.86 6.65 12.53
CA LYS A 186 -6.09 7.45 12.46
C LYS A 186 -6.56 7.71 11.03
N ALA A 187 -5.71 7.46 10.04
CA ALA A 187 -6.03 7.66 8.63
C ALA A 187 -5.21 6.72 7.74
N VAL A 188 -5.79 6.35 6.60
CA VAL A 188 -5.10 5.78 5.45
C VAL A 188 -5.18 6.82 4.32
N PHE A 189 -4.04 7.19 3.73
CA PHE A 189 -3.99 8.20 2.69
C PHE A 189 -3.04 7.79 1.55
N LEU A 190 -3.20 8.46 0.41
CA LEU A 190 -2.41 8.20 -0.80
C LEU A 190 -2.45 9.41 -1.72
N HIS A 191 -1.51 9.45 -2.68
CA HIS A 191 -1.55 10.39 -3.79
C HIS A 191 -1.94 9.69 -5.08
N VAL A 192 -2.63 10.42 -5.94
CA VAL A 192 -3.05 9.94 -7.26
C VAL A 192 -2.95 11.10 -8.26
N LEU A 193 -2.45 10.81 -9.45
CA LEU A 193 -2.44 11.80 -10.54
C LEU A 193 -3.88 12.27 -10.81
N SER A 194 -4.07 13.59 -10.94
CA SER A 194 -5.37 14.19 -11.25
C SER A 194 -5.99 13.66 -12.55
N THR A 195 -5.14 13.20 -13.48
CA THR A 195 -5.53 12.58 -14.76
C THR A 195 -5.95 11.11 -14.63
N ASN A 196 -5.64 10.44 -13.51
CA ASN A 196 -5.99 9.03 -13.29
C ASN A 196 -7.41 8.88 -12.75
N THR A 197 -8.39 9.19 -13.61
CA THR A 197 -9.82 9.16 -13.26
C THR A 197 -10.32 7.78 -12.83
N ALA A 198 -9.70 6.70 -13.32
CA ALA A 198 -10.04 5.33 -12.93
C ALA A 198 -9.68 5.05 -11.46
N ALA A 199 -8.47 5.41 -11.04
CA ALA A 199 -8.05 5.28 -9.65
C ALA A 199 -8.85 6.20 -8.72
N ILE A 200 -9.10 7.45 -9.12
CA ILE A 200 -9.94 8.39 -8.34
C ILE A 200 -11.34 7.82 -8.09
N LYS A 201 -11.98 7.26 -9.13
CA LYS A 201 -13.30 6.61 -8.98
C LYS A 201 -13.23 5.40 -8.06
N PHE A 202 -12.20 4.57 -8.20
CA PHE A 202 -11.97 3.40 -7.35
C PHE A 202 -11.82 3.79 -5.88
N TYR A 203 -10.97 4.77 -5.55
CA TYR A 203 -10.78 5.17 -4.16
C TYR A 203 -12.05 5.80 -3.57
N LYS A 204 -12.76 6.65 -4.33
CA LYS A 204 -14.05 7.21 -3.89
C LYS A 204 -15.11 6.14 -3.63
N SER A 205 -15.19 5.10 -4.46
CA SER A 205 -16.12 3.98 -4.22
C SER A 205 -15.76 3.13 -3.01
N ASN A 206 -14.52 3.24 -2.51
CA ASN A 206 -14.04 2.57 -1.30
C ASN A 206 -13.89 3.54 -0.11
N GLY A 207 -14.63 4.66 -0.10
CA GLY A 207 -14.74 5.54 1.06
C GLY A 207 -13.65 6.62 1.19
N PHE A 208 -12.70 6.70 0.26
CA PHE A 208 -11.70 7.77 0.28
C PHE A 208 -12.30 9.10 -0.16
N VAL A 209 -11.90 10.17 0.52
CA VAL A 209 -12.29 11.54 0.20
C VAL A 209 -11.10 12.32 -0.36
N HIS A 210 -11.39 13.28 -1.23
CA HIS A 210 -10.35 14.21 -1.69
C HIS A 210 -10.02 15.17 -0.55
N HIS A 211 -8.73 15.26 -0.21
CA HIS A 211 -8.22 16.15 0.84
C HIS A 211 -7.67 17.45 0.25
N THR A 212 -6.67 17.35 -0.62
CA THR A 212 -6.03 18.50 -1.25
C THR A 212 -5.46 18.16 -2.62
N THR A 213 -5.02 19.18 -3.36
CA THR A 213 -4.36 19.05 -4.67
C THR A 213 -2.94 19.55 -4.55
N LEU A 214 -1.98 18.72 -4.96
CA LEU A 214 -0.56 19.06 -4.99
C LEU A 214 -0.25 19.68 -6.37
N LEU A 215 0.47 20.79 -6.38
CA LEU A 215 0.90 21.51 -7.59
C LEU A 215 2.36 21.19 -7.92
#